data_AF-A0A7X7QKI4-F1
#
_entry.id   AF-A0A7X7QKI4-F1
#
_cell.length_a   1.000
_cell.length_b   1.000
_cell.length_c   1.000
_cell.angle_alpha   90.00
_cell.angle_beta   90.00
_cell.angle_gamma   90.00
#
_symmetry.space_group_name_H-M   'P 1'
#
loop_
_entity.id
_entity.type
_entity.pdbx_description
1 polymer ?
#
loop_
_entity_poly.entity_id
_entity_poly.type
_entity_poly.pdbx_seq_one_letter_code
_entity_poly.pdbx_strand_id
1 'polypeptide(L)'
;IGLPAVVLPGDNWPWDFDKVFGSSRFSFHAAGLHLVFLSPDRRAPSMEGCSRFDPPTWEWLEKDLEANRERPTLVFTHENLIPPTFLDAPRLLQVLHRHPQVLATFTGHLHLDLEFRRQGLVHFICPAFAAGGRPGFKTVALYPDRLVVNTWEQEPGGAAFVSTLKWQRIDIPEGPLRRALAPLDRSRLLREGRQEMPPAPMVRDESLAARQGDLLPGLFQFMMEKGLETLLPATAP
;
A
#
# COMPACT_ATOMS: atom_id res chain seq x y z
N ILE A 1 18.96 -7.04 17.55
CA ILE A 1 17.81 -7.69 16.88
C ILE A 1 17.49 -6.83 15.67
N GLY A 2 17.85 -7.28 14.46
CA GLY A 2 17.63 -6.52 13.24
C GLY A 2 16.14 -6.48 12.93
N LEU A 3 15.58 -5.29 12.76
CA LEU A 3 14.22 -5.14 12.25
C LEU A 3 14.18 -5.75 10.83
N PRO A 4 13.15 -6.53 10.49
CA PRO A 4 13.04 -7.12 9.17
C PRO A 4 12.91 -6.04 8.07
N ALA A 5 13.95 -5.83 7.27
CA ALA A 5 13.87 -4.97 6.09
C ALA A 5 13.05 -5.67 4.98
N VAL A 6 11.99 -5.02 4.52
CA VAL A 6 11.17 -5.47 3.40
C VAL A 6 11.48 -4.58 2.19
N VAL A 7 11.64 -5.20 1.02
CA VAL A 7 11.84 -4.51 -0.25
C VAL A 7 10.71 -4.92 -1.19
N LEU A 8 10.16 -3.95 -1.93
CA LEU A 8 9.10 -4.15 -2.90
C LEU A 8 9.49 -3.43 -4.21
N PRO A 9 9.32 -4.06 -5.39
CA PRO A 9 9.70 -3.42 -6.63
C PRO A 9 8.74 -2.27 -6.98
N GLY A 10 9.32 -1.18 -7.47
CA GLY A 10 8.58 -0.13 -8.17
C GLY A 10 8.55 -0.33 -9.69
N ASP A 11 7.84 0.56 -10.37
CA ASP A 11 7.87 0.74 -11.84
C ASP A 11 9.29 0.85 -12.42
N ASN A 12 10.19 1.53 -11.72
CA ASN A 12 11.55 1.83 -12.15
C ASN A 12 12.55 0.72 -11.81
N TRP A 13 12.11 -0.35 -11.15
CA TRP A 13 13.02 -1.42 -10.73
C TRP A 13 13.40 -2.37 -11.88
N PRO A 14 14.60 -3.01 -11.79
CA PRO A 14 15.05 -4.00 -12.76
C PRO A 14 14.08 -5.18 -12.89
N TRP A 15 14.02 -5.76 -14.08
CA TRP A 15 13.13 -6.87 -14.42
C TRP A 15 13.41 -8.17 -13.64
N ASP A 16 14.62 -8.29 -13.09
CA ASP A 16 15.13 -9.47 -12.39
C ASP A 16 15.06 -9.32 -10.85
N PHE A 17 14.06 -8.60 -10.33
CA PHE A 17 13.84 -8.40 -8.89
C PHE A 17 13.87 -9.72 -8.10
N ASP A 18 13.23 -10.74 -8.66
CA ASP A 18 13.02 -12.06 -8.08
C ASP A 18 14.34 -12.79 -7.79
N LYS A 19 15.36 -12.57 -8.63
CA LYS A 19 16.68 -13.20 -8.47
C LYS A 19 17.45 -12.71 -7.25
N VAL A 20 17.13 -11.52 -6.75
CA VAL A 20 17.87 -10.87 -5.63
C VAL A 20 17.03 -10.85 -4.36
N PHE A 21 15.75 -10.49 -4.46
CA PHE A 21 14.88 -10.25 -3.30
C PHE A 21 13.81 -11.33 -3.11
N GLY A 22 13.72 -12.30 -4.03
CA GLY A 22 12.72 -13.36 -3.99
C GLY A 22 11.33 -12.85 -4.40
N SER A 23 10.29 -13.39 -3.79
CA SER A 23 8.92 -13.04 -4.17
C SER A 23 8.59 -11.57 -3.86
N SER A 24 7.87 -10.92 -4.77
CA SER A 24 7.26 -9.60 -4.57
C SER A 24 5.80 -9.68 -4.14
N ARG A 25 5.29 -10.91 -3.89
CA ARG A 25 3.92 -11.20 -3.46
C ARG A 25 3.97 -12.11 -2.24
N PHE A 26 3.94 -11.48 -1.07
CA PHE A 26 4.07 -12.18 0.20
C PHE A 26 3.35 -11.44 1.30
N SER A 27 3.05 -12.16 2.37
CA SER A 27 2.50 -11.63 3.58
C SER A 27 3.19 -12.23 4.79
N PHE A 28 3.10 -11.55 5.93
CA PHE A 28 3.53 -12.09 7.22
C PHE A 28 2.84 -11.34 8.35
N HIS A 29 3.01 -11.85 9.58
CA HIS A 29 2.53 -11.20 10.78
C HIS A 29 3.65 -10.50 11.54
N ALA A 30 3.35 -9.33 12.09
CA ALA A 30 4.23 -8.62 13.01
C ALA A 30 3.38 -7.89 14.05
N ALA A 31 3.66 -8.10 15.35
CA ALA A 31 2.91 -7.50 16.45
C ALA A 31 1.36 -7.69 16.35
N GLY A 32 0.91 -8.81 15.78
CA GLY A 32 -0.50 -9.11 15.56
C GLY A 32 -1.13 -8.49 14.30
N LEU A 33 -0.44 -7.55 13.64
CA LEU A 33 -0.83 -7.07 12.31
C LEU A 33 -0.57 -8.15 11.27
N HIS A 34 -1.40 -8.18 10.23
CA HIS A 34 -1.11 -8.88 8.99
C HIS A 34 -0.65 -7.86 7.94
N LEU A 35 0.53 -8.10 7.35
CA LEU A 35 1.15 -7.19 6.39
C LEU A 35 1.22 -7.91 5.05
N VAL A 36 0.61 -7.32 4.02
CA VAL A 36 0.52 -7.88 2.67
C VAL A 36 1.31 -7.01 1.70
N PHE A 37 2.20 -7.62 0.92
CA PHE A 37 3.07 -6.94 -0.03
C PHE A 37 2.78 -7.47 -1.44
N LEU A 38 2.57 -6.56 -2.39
CA LEU A 38 2.09 -6.88 -3.74
C LEU A 38 2.85 -6.09 -4.80
N SER A 39 3.17 -6.75 -5.91
CA SER A 39 3.53 -6.08 -7.16
C SER A 39 2.83 -6.74 -8.36
N PRO A 40 2.52 -5.97 -9.42
CA PRO A 40 1.98 -6.53 -10.66
C PRO A 40 2.84 -7.66 -11.23
N ASP A 41 2.23 -8.63 -11.90
CA ASP A 41 2.88 -9.76 -12.59
C ASP A 41 3.39 -9.36 -13.97
N ARG A 42 2.65 -8.48 -14.64
CA ARG A 42 2.91 -8.03 -15.99
C ARG A 42 3.03 -6.52 -16.02
N ARG A 43 3.92 -6.02 -16.87
CA ARG A 43 3.96 -4.59 -17.22
C ARG A 43 4.37 -4.36 -18.67
N ALA A 44 3.80 -3.32 -19.28
CA ALA A 44 4.29 -2.78 -20.54
C ALA A 44 5.68 -2.13 -20.31
N PRO A 45 6.73 -2.53 -21.02
CA PRO A 45 8.06 -1.94 -20.84
C PRO A 45 8.15 -0.45 -21.16
N SER A 46 7.31 0.02 -22.07
CA SER A 46 7.35 1.38 -22.63
C SER A 46 6.21 2.27 -22.15
N MET A 47 5.36 1.78 -21.23
CA MET A 47 4.17 2.50 -20.81
C MET A 47 3.91 2.34 -19.31
N GLU A 48 4.13 3.43 -18.58
CA GLU A 48 3.86 3.53 -17.15
C GLU A 48 2.38 3.27 -16.83
N GLY A 49 2.10 2.70 -15.65
CA GLY A 49 0.75 2.34 -15.21
C GLY A 49 0.09 1.19 -15.99
N CYS A 50 0.64 0.76 -17.12
CA CYS A 50 0.15 -0.38 -17.88
C CYS A 50 0.66 -1.70 -17.30
N SER A 51 0.26 -1.99 -16.07
CA SER A 51 0.63 -3.17 -15.30
C SER A 51 -0.59 -3.88 -14.73
N ARG A 52 -0.49 -5.20 -14.56
CA ARG A 52 -1.60 -6.07 -14.13
C ARG A 52 -1.15 -7.25 -13.28
N PHE A 53 -2.09 -7.78 -12.51
CA PHE A 53 -1.94 -9.02 -11.77
C PHE A 53 -2.51 -10.20 -12.55
N ASP A 54 -1.82 -11.33 -12.49
CA ASP A 54 -2.26 -12.59 -13.11
C ASP A 54 -3.30 -13.29 -12.22
N PRO A 55 -4.15 -14.18 -12.79
CA PRO A 55 -5.17 -14.91 -12.02
C PRO A 55 -4.64 -15.60 -10.74
N PRO A 56 -3.48 -16.28 -10.74
CA PRO A 56 -2.95 -16.88 -9.51
C PRO A 56 -2.63 -15.86 -8.40
N THR A 57 -2.26 -14.63 -8.76
CA THR A 57 -2.02 -13.56 -7.80
C THR A 57 -3.31 -13.10 -7.14
N TRP A 58 -4.41 -13.01 -7.91
CA TRP A 58 -5.73 -12.72 -7.37
C TRP A 58 -6.22 -13.82 -6.43
N GLU A 59 -6.06 -15.08 -6.84
CA GLU A 59 -6.46 -16.24 -6.02
C GLU A 59 -5.67 -16.29 -4.71
N TRP A 60 -4.35 -16.05 -4.77
CA TRP A 60 -3.51 -15.97 -3.60
C TRP A 60 -3.94 -14.84 -2.66
N LEU A 61 -4.14 -13.63 -3.18
CA LEU A 61 -4.53 -12.46 -2.39
C LEU A 61 -5.87 -12.69 -1.67
N GLU A 62 -6.89 -13.17 -2.38
CA GLU A 62 -8.20 -13.43 -1.79
C GLU A 62 -8.14 -14.49 -0.69
N LYS A 63 -7.38 -15.57 -0.94
CA LYS A 63 -7.19 -16.64 0.05
C LYS A 63 -6.45 -16.15 1.28
N ASP A 64 -5.40 -15.34 1.11
CA ASP A 64 -4.61 -14.77 2.20
C ASP A 64 -5.45 -13.81 3.05
N LEU A 65 -6.21 -12.91 2.41
CA LEU A 65 -7.10 -11.98 3.12
C LEU A 65 -8.21 -12.71 3.89
N GLU A 66 -8.86 -13.71 3.29
CA GLU A 66 -9.91 -14.50 3.96
C GLU A 66 -9.35 -15.27 5.16
N ALA A 67 -8.18 -15.90 5.01
CA ALA A 67 -7.52 -16.62 6.09
C ALA A 67 -7.14 -15.71 7.26
N ASN A 68 -7.02 -14.40 7.02
CA ASN A 68 -6.61 -13.39 7.99
C ASN A 68 -7.71 -12.38 8.34
N ARG A 69 -8.98 -12.72 8.12
CA ARG A 69 -10.15 -11.85 8.38
C ARG A 69 -10.27 -11.30 9.80
N GLU A 70 -9.61 -11.94 10.77
CA GLU A 70 -9.60 -11.51 12.17
C GLU A 70 -8.36 -10.70 12.58
N ARG A 71 -7.46 -10.38 11.63
CA ARG A 71 -6.24 -9.61 11.89
C ARG A 71 -6.29 -8.24 11.22
N PRO A 72 -5.95 -7.15 11.94
CA PRO A 72 -5.84 -5.84 11.32
C PRO A 72 -4.75 -5.88 10.24
N THR A 73 -5.13 -5.51 9.02
CA THR A 73 -4.33 -5.76 7.82
C THR A 73 -3.87 -4.45 7.18
N LEU A 74 -2.59 -4.40 6.80
CA LEU A 74 -1.98 -3.31 6.03
C LEU A 74 -1.47 -3.86 4.70
N VAL A 75 -1.80 -3.18 3.61
CA VAL A 75 -1.42 -3.59 2.25
C VAL A 75 -0.39 -2.62 1.68
N PHE A 76 0.67 -3.14 1.07
CA PHE A 76 1.77 -2.40 0.49
C PHE A 76 1.89 -2.75 -1.00
N THR A 77 1.86 -1.74 -1.86
CA THR A 77 2.08 -1.85 -3.30
C THR A 77 2.73 -0.57 -3.80
N HIS A 78 3.55 -0.59 -4.85
CA HIS A 78 4.17 0.64 -5.35
C HIS A 78 3.15 1.60 -5.98
N GLU A 79 2.34 1.07 -6.90
CA GLU A 79 1.34 1.82 -7.66
C GLU A 79 0.15 2.25 -6.79
N ASN A 80 -0.40 3.43 -7.05
CA ASN A 80 -1.50 3.98 -6.26
C ASN A 80 -2.85 3.40 -6.70
N LEU A 81 -3.71 3.15 -5.70
CA LEU A 81 -5.10 2.78 -5.93
C LEU A 81 -6.01 4.02 -6.06
N ILE A 82 -5.66 5.08 -5.33
CA ILE A 82 -6.38 6.36 -5.28
C ILE A 82 -5.33 7.50 -5.22
N PRO A 83 -5.24 8.36 -6.26
CA PRO A 83 -5.79 8.14 -7.60
C PRO A 83 -5.24 6.83 -8.20
N PRO A 84 -5.98 6.17 -9.12
CA PRO A 84 -5.50 4.95 -9.75
C PRO A 84 -4.36 5.26 -10.72
N THR A 85 -3.20 4.62 -10.53
CA THR A 85 -2.03 4.79 -11.42
C THR A 85 -1.70 3.53 -12.21
N PHE A 86 -2.46 2.46 -12.01
CA PHE A 86 -2.31 1.23 -12.79
C PHE A 86 -3.65 0.58 -13.15
N LEU A 87 -3.63 -0.27 -14.19
CA LEU A 87 -4.85 -0.81 -14.81
C LEU A 87 -5.74 -1.59 -13.83
N ASP A 88 -5.14 -2.28 -12.88
CA ASP A 88 -5.84 -3.11 -11.91
C ASP A 88 -6.12 -2.40 -10.58
N ALA A 89 -5.80 -1.10 -10.44
CA ALA A 89 -6.14 -0.31 -9.26
C ALA A 89 -7.62 -0.40 -8.87
N PRO A 90 -8.60 -0.23 -9.80
CA PRO A 90 -10.01 -0.33 -9.44
C PRO A 90 -10.40 -1.72 -8.94
N ARG A 91 -9.85 -2.78 -9.55
CA ARG A 91 -10.12 -4.16 -9.14
C ARG A 91 -9.52 -4.45 -7.77
N LEU A 92 -8.27 -4.07 -7.53
CA LEU A 92 -7.64 -4.24 -6.23
C LEU A 92 -8.42 -3.47 -5.17
N LEU A 93 -8.83 -2.24 -5.46
CA LEU A 93 -9.66 -1.45 -4.56
C LEU A 93 -10.96 -2.19 -4.19
N GLN A 94 -11.67 -2.75 -5.16
CA GLN A 94 -12.88 -3.56 -4.92
C GLN A 94 -12.61 -4.79 -4.05
N VAL A 95 -11.49 -5.49 -4.27
CA VAL A 95 -11.06 -6.61 -3.41
C VAL A 95 -10.92 -6.13 -1.97
N LEU A 96 -10.11 -5.08 -1.74
CA LEU A 96 -9.84 -4.58 -0.39
C LEU A 96 -11.10 -4.10 0.35
N HIS A 97 -12.06 -3.50 -0.36
CA HIS A 97 -13.33 -3.07 0.24
C HIS A 97 -14.21 -4.23 0.73
N ARG A 98 -14.06 -5.44 0.18
CA ARG A 98 -14.77 -6.64 0.66
C ARG A 98 -14.15 -7.21 1.93
N HIS A 99 -12.96 -6.76 2.29
CA HIS A 99 -12.15 -7.23 3.41
C HIS A 99 -12.01 -6.11 4.45
N PRO A 100 -13.01 -5.90 5.33
CA PRO A 100 -13.04 -4.78 6.28
C PRO A 100 -11.92 -4.81 7.35
N GLN A 101 -11.19 -5.93 7.46
CA GLN A 101 -9.97 -6.03 8.23
C GLN A 101 -8.79 -5.26 7.64
N VAL A 102 -8.86 -4.88 6.36
CA VAL A 102 -7.86 -4.06 5.69
C VAL A 102 -8.08 -2.60 6.08
N LEU A 103 -7.17 -2.04 6.86
CA LEU A 103 -7.32 -0.72 7.46
C LEU A 103 -6.62 0.37 6.65
N ALA A 104 -5.50 0.02 5.98
CA ALA A 104 -4.80 0.95 5.14
C ALA A 104 -3.99 0.32 4.01
N THR A 105 -3.79 1.11 2.95
CA THR A 105 -2.82 0.84 1.90
C THR A 105 -1.68 1.85 1.96
N PHE A 106 -0.45 1.40 1.78
CA PHE A 106 0.73 2.23 1.65
C PHE A 106 1.29 2.08 0.24
N THR A 107 1.40 3.20 -0.45
CA THR A 107 1.81 3.26 -1.86
C THR A 107 2.88 4.31 -2.09
N GLY A 108 3.59 4.21 -3.22
CA GLY A 108 4.65 5.13 -3.63
C GLY A 108 4.24 5.87 -4.90
N HIS A 109 5.12 5.79 -5.92
CA HIS A 109 4.87 6.23 -7.30
C HIS A 109 4.72 7.76 -7.51
N LEU A 110 3.71 8.44 -6.97
CA LEU A 110 3.51 9.88 -7.23
C LEU A 110 4.50 10.81 -6.51
N HIS A 111 5.33 10.29 -5.60
CA HIS A 111 6.33 11.04 -4.85
C HIS A 111 5.78 12.19 -3.97
N LEU A 112 4.47 12.22 -3.74
CA LEU A 112 3.78 13.22 -2.91
C LEU A 112 3.28 12.58 -1.61
N ASP A 113 3.32 13.34 -0.50
CA ASP A 113 2.66 12.92 0.74
C ASP A 113 1.17 13.21 0.68
N LEU A 114 0.38 12.23 0.25
CA LEU A 114 -1.08 12.31 0.14
C LEU A 114 -1.79 11.27 1.01
N GLU A 115 -3.00 11.61 1.42
CA GLU A 115 -3.91 10.74 2.17
C GLU A 115 -5.31 10.82 1.56
N PHE A 116 -5.95 9.67 1.41
CA PHE A 116 -7.36 9.58 1.06
C PHE A 116 -8.08 8.61 1.98
N ARG A 117 -9.33 8.89 2.31
CA ARG A 117 -10.21 7.97 3.06
C ARG A 117 -11.39 7.60 2.19
N ARG A 118 -11.67 6.30 2.08
CA ARG A 118 -12.81 5.78 1.32
C ARG A 118 -13.37 4.55 2.04
N GLN A 119 -14.64 4.63 2.44
CA GLN A 119 -15.39 3.49 3.01
C GLN A 119 -14.65 2.72 4.12
N GLY A 120 -14.00 3.44 5.04
CA GLY A 120 -13.25 2.84 6.16
C GLY A 120 -11.80 2.44 5.86
N LEU A 121 -11.37 2.47 4.59
CA LEU A 121 -9.99 2.24 4.17
C LEU A 121 -9.23 3.57 4.04
N VAL A 122 -8.01 3.62 4.60
CA VAL A 122 -7.11 4.78 4.49
C VAL A 122 -6.01 4.50 3.46
N HIS A 123 -5.84 5.38 2.49
CA HIS A 123 -4.84 5.26 1.44
C HIS A 123 -3.74 6.28 1.68
N PHE A 124 -2.53 5.81 1.93
CA PHE A 124 -1.33 6.63 2.01
C PHE A 124 -0.54 6.55 0.71
N ILE A 125 -0.21 7.72 0.19
CA ILE A 125 0.86 7.89 -0.79
C ILE A 125 2.06 8.42 -0.01
N CYS A 126 3.10 7.60 0.05
CA CYS A 126 4.32 7.91 0.75
C CYS A 126 5.17 8.88 -0.09
N PRO A 127 5.77 9.90 0.53
CA PRO A 127 6.73 10.75 -0.17
C PRO A 127 7.94 9.92 -0.61
N ALA A 128 8.62 10.38 -1.65
CA ALA A 128 9.87 9.76 -2.07
C ALA A 128 11.04 10.21 -1.19
N PHE A 129 12.02 9.32 -1.04
CA PHE A 129 13.21 9.60 -0.23
C PHE A 129 14.28 10.41 -0.99
N ALA A 130 14.16 10.58 -2.31
CA ALA A 130 15.18 11.27 -3.12
C ALA A 130 14.63 12.10 -4.29
N ALA A 131 13.37 11.92 -4.68
CA ALA A 131 12.78 12.56 -5.87
C ALA A 131 11.48 13.29 -5.51
N GLY A 132 11.05 14.25 -6.34
CA GLY A 132 9.70 14.82 -6.27
C GLY A 132 9.43 15.87 -5.17
N GLY A 133 10.46 16.37 -4.47
CA GLY A 133 10.29 17.43 -3.46
C GLY A 133 11.29 17.29 -2.31
N ARG A 134 10.82 17.55 -1.08
CA ARG A 134 11.60 17.28 0.12
C ARG A 134 11.59 15.79 0.40
N PRO A 135 12.76 15.13 0.50
CA PRO A 135 12.86 13.76 0.95
C PRO A 135 12.04 13.50 2.21
N GLY A 136 11.34 12.39 2.23
CA GLY A 136 10.56 12.02 3.40
C GLY A 136 10.23 10.54 3.48
N PHE A 137 9.67 10.16 4.62
CA PHE A 137 9.15 8.82 4.87
C PHE A 137 8.02 8.87 5.90
N LYS A 138 7.28 7.77 6.01
CA LYS A 138 6.26 7.60 7.05
C LYS A 138 6.71 6.62 8.11
N THR A 139 6.31 6.90 9.35
CA THR A 139 6.41 5.95 10.48
C THR A 139 5.01 5.56 10.91
N VAL A 140 4.82 4.30 11.28
CA VAL A 140 3.54 3.79 11.79
C VAL A 140 3.77 3.27 13.21
N ALA A 141 3.15 3.94 14.17
CA ALA A 141 3.12 3.51 15.57
C ALA A 141 1.84 2.71 15.83
N LEU A 142 2.00 1.49 16.34
CA LEU A 142 0.91 0.60 16.71
C LEU A 142 0.56 0.75 18.20
N TYR A 143 -0.73 0.97 18.47
CA TYR A 143 -1.34 0.96 19.80
C TYR A 143 -2.45 -0.11 19.85
N PRO A 144 -2.92 -0.50 21.05
CA PRO A 144 -3.96 -1.53 21.19
C PRO A 144 -5.28 -1.24 20.47
N ASP A 145 -5.59 0.03 20.22
CA ASP A 145 -6.86 0.49 19.65
C ASP A 145 -6.71 1.28 18.36
N ARG A 146 -5.48 1.57 17.92
CA ARG A 146 -5.22 2.48 16.79
C ARG A 146 -3.82 2.33 16.19
N LEU A 147 -3.69 2.80 14.96
CA LEU A 147 -2.42 3.12 14.32
C LEU A 147 -2.28 4.65 14.28
N VAL A 148 -1.06 5.14 14.54
CA VAL A 148 -0.70 6.54 14.34
C VAL A 148 0.38 6.62 13.27
N VAL A 149 0.09 7.28 12.16
CA VAL A 149 1.02 7.47 11.05
C VAL A 149 1.55 8.89 11.08
N ASN A 150 2.87 9.05 11.10
CA ASN A 150 3.54 10.35 11.06
C ASN A 150 4.43 10.45 9.82
N THR A 151 4.42 11.59 9.15
CA THR A 151 5.39 11.91 8.10
C THR A 151 6.62 12.58 8.69
N TRP A 152 7.79 12.17 8.21
CA TRP A 152 9.07 12.80 8.46
C TRP A 152 9.61 13.37 7.16
N GLU A 153 10.04 14.63 7.18
CA GLU A 153 10.63 15.31 6.02
C GLU A 153 12.02 15.82 6.36
N GLN A 154 12.90 15.84 5.36
CA GLN A 154 14.22 16.42 5.50
C GLN A 154 14.11 17.94 5.67
N GLU A 155 14.83 18.47 6.65
CA GLU A 155 14.93 19.92 6.86
C GLU A 155 15.53 20.59 5.62
N PRO A 156 15.00 21.76 5.20
CA PRO A 156 15.58 22.52 4.10
C PRO A 156 17.07 22.83 4.35
N GLY A 157 17.96 22.31 3.49
CA GLY A 157 19.40 22.53 3.60
C GLY A 157 20.11 21.71 4.70
N GLY A 158 19.39 20.81 5.40
CA GLY A 158 19.93 19.97 6.47
C GLY A 158 19.99 18.48 6.11
N ALA A 159 20.67 17.69 6.93
CA ALA A 159 20.69 16.22 6.83
C ALA A 159 19.65 15.53 7.76
N ALA A 160 19.02 16.30 8.65
CA ALA A 160 18.08 15.77 9.63
C ALA A 160 16.68 15.61 9.03
N PHE A 161 15.97 14.57 9.49
CA PHE A 161 14.54 14.39 9.25
C PHE A 161 13.77 14.82 10.48
N VAL A 162 12.76 15.66 10.29
CA VAL A 162 11.88 16.14 11.34
C VAL A 162 10.44 15.71 11.09
N SER A 163 9.72 15.39 12.16
CA SER A 163 8.30 15.08 12.07
C SER A 163 7.57 16.33 11.59
N THR A 164 6.74 16.16 10.57
CA THR A 164 5.80 17.22 10.18
C THR A 164 4.64 17.26 11.17
N LEU A 165 3.83 18.33 11.11
CA LEU A 165 2.58 18.41 11.88
C LEU A 165 1.47 17.50 11.31
N LYS A 166 1.74 16.79 10.21
CA LYS A 166 0.80 15.89 9.55
C LYS A 166 0.90 14.50 10.19
N TRP A 167 -0.12 14.16 10.97
CA TRP A 167 -0.31 12.83 11.54
C TRP A 167 -1.72 12.30 11.25
N GLN A 168 -1.83 10.98 11.17
CA GLN A 168 -3.09 10.29 10.92
C GLN A 168 -3.36 9.26 11.98
N ARG A 169 -4.61 9.20 12.40
CA ARG A 169 -5.13 8.12 13.23
C ARG A 169 -5.98 7.18 12.39
N ILE A 170 -5.76 5.89 12.59
CA ILE A 170 -6.59 4.82 12.04
C ILE A 170 -7.06 4.00 13.22
N ASP A 171 -8.35 4.03 13.50
CA ASP A 171 -8.93 3.24 14.57
C ASP A 171 -8.95 1.76 14.19
N ILE A 172 -8.56 0.90 15.12
CA ILE A 172 -8.70 -0.54 15.00
C ILE A 172 -10.06 -0.89 15.62
N PRO A 173 -11.03 -1.43 14.86
CA PRO A 173 -12.34 -1.79 15.39
C PRO A 173 -12.27 -2.77 16.55
N GLU A 174 -13.18 -2.65 17.50
CA GLU A 174 -13.34 -3.61 18.59
C GLU A 174 -13.65 -5.03 18.07
N GLY A 175 -13.41 -6.02 18.94
CA GLY A 175 -13.69 -7.42 18.62
C GLY A 175 -12.45 -8.16 18.10
N PRO A 176 -12.57 -8.98 17.04
CA PRO A 176 -11.49 -9.87 16.60
C PRO A 176 -10.19 -9.13 16.28
N LEU A 177 -10.27 -7.98 15.60
CA LEU A 177 -9.09 -7.23 15.16
C LEU A 177 -8.23 -6.74 16.33
N ARG A 178 -8.84 -6.14 17.37
CA ARG A 178 -8.11 -5.76 18.59
C ARG A 178 -7.60 -6.97 19.37
N ARG A 179 -8.34 -8.09 19.41
CA ARG A 179 -7.91 -9.31 20.10
C ARG A 179 -6.71 -9.98 19.44
N ALA A 180 -6.56 -9.84 18.12
CA ALA A 180 -5.42 -10.36 17.39
C ALA A 180 -4.11 -9.61 17.67
N LEU A 181 -4.19 -8.38 18.19
CA LEU A 181 -3.03 -7.64 18.65
C LEU A 181 -2.49 -8.30 19.92
N ALA A 182 -1.27 -8.82 19.85
CA ALA A 182 -0.59 -9.34 21.02
C ALA A 182 -0.26 -8.18 21.98
N PRO A 183 -0.08 -8.44 23.30
CA PRO A 183 0.68 -7.53 24.14
C PRO A 183 2.00 -7.21 23.44
N LEU A 184 2.34 -5.93 23.30
CA LEU A 184 3.52 -5.46 22.59
C LEU A 184 4.80 -5.93 23.30
N ASP A 185 5.17 -7.18 23.09
CA ASP A 185 6.50 -7.69 23.40
C ASP A 185 7.41 -7.38 22.23
N ARG A 186 8.44 -6.56 22.47
CA ARG A 186 9.45 -6.18 21.47
C ARG A 186 10.18 -7.40 20.89
N SER A 187 10.14 -8.56 21.56
CA SER A 187 10.64 -9.83 21.04
C SER A 187 9.82 -10.40 19.87
N ARG A 188 8.57 -9.94 19.67
CA ARG A 188 7.62 -10.39 18.63
C ARG A 188 7.47 -9.44 17.44
N LEU A 189 8.48 -8.59 17.20
CA LEU A 189 8.67 -7.93 15.89
C LEU A 189 9.21 -8.89 14.82
N LEU A 190 9.29 -10.18 15.14
CA LEU A 190 9.72 -11.24 14.24
C LEU A 190 8.61 -11.55 13.22
N ARG A 191 9.00 -11.82 11.98
CA ARG A 191 8.08 -12.23 10.92
C ARG A 191 7.52 -13.62 11.25
N GLU A 192 6.24 -13.69 11.57
CA GLU A 192 5.54 -14.96 11.81
C GLU A 192 4.61 -15.29 10.64
N GLY A 193 4.35 -16.58 10.41
CA GLY A 193 3.35 -17.02 9.43
C GLY A 193 3.56 -16.49 8.01
N ARG A 194 4.83 -16.36 7.56
CA ARG A 194 5.12 -15.87 6.21
C ARG A 194 4.47 -16.79 5.16
N GLN A 195 3.67 -16.20 4.29
CA GLN A 195 3.15 -16.84 3.08
C GLN A 195 3.66 -16.06 1.88
N GLU A 196 4.04 -16.75 0.82
CA GLU A 196 4.50 -16.10 -0.41
C GLU A 196 4.16 -16.93 -1.63
N MET A 197 3.88 -16.25 -2.74
CA MET A 197 3.90 -16.91 -4.03
C MET A 197 5.35 -17.26 -4.39
N PRO A 198 5.60 -18.34 -5.17
CA PRO A 198 6.93 -18.62 -5.68
C PRO A 198 7.54 -17.38 -6.37
N PRO A 199 8.84 -17.09 -6.17
CA PRO A 199 9.51 -16.04 -6.92
C PRO A 199 9.34 -16.27 -8.43
N ALA A 200 8.92 -15.22 -9.13
CA ALA A 200 8.72 -15.26 -10.56
C ALA A 200 9.13 -13.90 -11.16
N PRO A 201 9.78 -13.90 -12.34
CA PRO A 201 10.20 -12.67 -12.98
C PRO A 201 8.99 -11.84 -13.43
N MET A 202 9.14 -10.52 -13.45
CA MET A 202 8.16 -9.62 -14.04
C MET A 202 8.03 -9.93 -15.53
N VAL A 203 6.80 -10.19 -15.98
CA VAL A 203 6.52 -10.51 -17.38
C VAL A 203 6.40 -9.22 -18.19
N ARG A 204 7.15 -9.15 -19.28
CA ARG A 204 7.04 -8.08 -20.29
C ARG A 204 5.82 -8.36 -21.15
N ASP A 205 4.87 -7.44 -21.18
CA ASP A 205 3.66 -7.55 -21.99
C ASP A 205 3.43 -6.25 -22.76
N GLU A 206 3.87 -6.21 -24.02
CA GLU A 206 3.73 -5.05 -24.89
C GLU A 206 2.27 -4.74 -25.22
N SER A 207 1.38 -5.75 -25.17
CA SER A 207 -0.04 -5.56 -25.48
C SER A 207 -0.74 -4.64 -24.47
N LEU A 208 -0.21 -4.55 -23.24
CA LEU A 208 -0.75 -3.67 -22.21
C LEU A 208 -0.59 -2.18 -22.56
N ALA A 209 0.37 -1.79 -23.40
CA ALA A 209 0.54 -0.39 -23.80
C ALA A 209 -0.70 0.15 -24.52
N ALA A 210 -1.41 -0.70 -25.28
CA ALA A 210 -2.66 -0.33 -25.94
C ALA A 210 -3.83 -0.06 -24.96
N ARG A 211 -3.68 -0.43 -23.68
CA ARG A 211 -4.66 -0.23 -22.61
C ARG A 211 -4.43 1.05 -21.79
N GLN A 212 -3.48 1.91 -22.17
CA GLN A 212 -3.20 3.14 -21.43
C GLN A 212 -4.45 4.02 -21.23
N GLY A 213 -5.32 4.09 -22.26
CA GLY A 213 -6.56 4.87 -22.21
C GLY A 213 -7.52 4.43 -21.10
N ASP A 214 -7.39 3.22 -20.57
CA ASP A 214 -8.26 2.70 -19.51
C ASP A 214 -7.92 3.22 -18.12
N LEU A 215 -6.78 3.90 -17.96
CA LEU A 215 -6.48 4.64 -16.73
C LEU A 215 -7.34 5.91 -16.62
N LEU A 216 -7.72 6.50 -17.76
CA LEU A 216 -8.42 7.78 -17.80
C LEU A 216 -9.74 7.76 -17.05
N PRO A 217 -10.67 6.79 -17.23
CA PRO A 217 -11.95 6.80 -16.52
C PRO A 217 -11.78 6.81 -15.00
N GLY A 218 -10.85 6.03 -14.46
CA GLY A 218 -10.58 5.98 -13.03
C GLY A 218 -10.00 7.29 -12.49
N LEU A 219 -9.09 7.92 -13.24
CA LEU A 219 -8.53 9.22 -12.89
C LEU A 219 -9.60 10.33 -12.95
N PHE A 220 -10.42 10.35 -14.00
CA PHE A 220 -11.55 11.28 -14.14
C PHE A 220 -12.54 11.11 -12.98
N GLN A 221 -12.91 9.88 -12.64
CA GLN A 221 -13.78 9.62 -11.50
C GLN A 221 -13.19 10.19 -10.21
N PHE A 222 -11.90 9.95 -9.94
CA PHE A 222 -11.22 10.51 -8.77
C PHE A 222 -11.25 12.04 -8.77
N MET A 223 -10.93 12.69 -9.90
CA MET A 223 -10.96 14.15 -10.01
C MET A 223 -12.36 14.72 -9.77
N MET A 224 -13.40 14.05 -10.28
CA MET A 224 -14.79 14.46 -10.04
C MET A 224 -15.20 14.28 -8.58
N GLU A 225 -14.87 13.14 -7.96
CA GLU A 225 -15.13 12.89 -6.54
C GLU A 225 -14.48 13.98 -5.67
N LYS A 226 -13.20 14.31 -5.90
CA LYS A 226 -12.48 15.35 -5.13
C LYS A 226 -12.90 16.78 -5.46
N GLY A 227 -13.21 17.07 -6.72
CA GLY A 227 -13.78 18.34 -7.13
C GLY A 227 -15.12 18.62 -6.43
N LEU A 228 -16.01 17.62 -6.37
CA LEU A 228 -17.29 17.72 -5.67
C LEU A 228 -17.12 17.88 -4.15
N GLU A 229 -16.21 17.14 -3.52
CA GLU A 229 -15.89 17.31 -2.08
C GLU A 229 -15.40 18.74 -1.77
N THR A 230 -14.67 19.37 -2.70
CA THR A 230 -14.16 20.74 -2.54
C THR A 230 -15.27 21.79 -2.73
N LEU A 231 -16.25 21.52 -3.61
CA LEU A 231 -17.37 22.44 -3.91
C LEU A 231 -18.53 22.31 -2.92
N LEU A 232 -18.72 21.13 -2.33
CA LEU A 232 -19.74 20.84 -1.33
C LEU A 232 -19.05 20.30 -0.07
N PRO A 233 -18.30 21.13 0.68
CA PRO A 233 -17.73 20.69 1.94
C PRO A 233 -18.87 20.19 2.83
N ALA A 234 -18.78 18.93 3.24
CA ALA A 234 -19.78 18.31 4.10
C ALA A 234 -20.04 19.24 5.30
N THR A 235 -21.29 19.67 5.46
CA THR A 235 -21.76 20.29 6.69
C THR A 235 -21.60 19.26 7.80
N ALA A 236 -20.61 19.47 8.66
CA ALA A 236 -20.29 18.58 9.75
C ALA A 236 -21.49 18.47 10.73
N PRO A 237 -21.88 17.26 11.18
CA PRO A 237 -22.43 17.10 12.52
C PRO A 237 -21.34 17.17 13.59
#